data_AF-A0AAN8XGR2-F1
#
_entry.id   AF-A0AAN8XGR2-F1
#
_cell.length_a   1.000
_cell.length_b   1.000
_cell.length_c   1.000
_cell.angle_alpha   90.00
_cell.angle_beta   90.00
_cell.angle_gamma   90.00
#
_symmetry.space_group_name_H-M   'P 1'
#
loop_
_entity.id
_entity.type
_entity.pdbx_description
1 polymer ?
#
loop_
_entity_poly.entity_id
_entity_poly.type
_entity_poly.pdbx_seq_one_letter_code
_entity_poly.pdbx_strand_id
1 'polypeptide(L)'
;EELKDDLKDKKYVFLYDESTDIAIQKHICIVVRFFCNRNERIQTAFLGLVPVIDTTGEALFKKISDELATYNQTLNNCIGFASDGAASM
;
A
#
# COMPACT_ATOMS: atom_id res chain seq x y z
N GLU A 1 8.14 -12.81 4.70
CA GLU A 1 8.73 -12.58 6.03
C GLU A 1 9.75 -11.44 6.01
N GLU A 2 10.75 -11.47 5.13
CA GLU A 2 11.79 -10.42 5.09
C GLU A 2 11.27 -8.99 4.92
N LEU A 3 10.30 -8.75 4.03
CA LEU A 3 9.72 -7.42 3.82
C LEU A 3 9.00 -6.90 5.07
N LYS A 4 8.31 -7.78 5.81
CA LYS A 4 7.56 -7.42 7.01
C LYS A 4 8.51 -6.92 8.10
N ASP A 5 9.64 -7.59 8.28
CA ASP A 5 10.68 -7.16 9.22
C ASP A 5 11.41 -5.91 8.73
N ASP A 6 11.71 -5.84 7.43
CA ASP A 6 12.42 -4.69 6.84
C ASP A 6 11.57 -3.41 6.86
N LEU A 7 10.24 -3.52 6.85
CA LEU A 7 9.31 -2.39 6.85
C LEU A 7 8.87 -1.98 8.27
N LYS A 8 8.89 -2.91 9.23
CA LYS A 8 8.42 -2.70 10.62
C LYS A 8 8.98 -1.41 11.24
N ASP A 9 8.07 -0.60 11.81
CA ASP A 9 8.36 0.68 12.47
C ASP A 9 9.12 1.74 11.62
N LYS A 10 9.16 1.58 10.29
CA LYS A 10 9.82 2.53 9.40
C LYS A 10 8.88 3.52 8.76
N LYS A 11 9.40 4.72 8.48
CA LYS A 11 8.72 5.67 7.61
C LYS A 11 8.75 5.18 6.16
N TYR A 12 7.63 5.34 5.47
CA TYR A 12 7.49 4.92 4.07
C TYR A 12 6.64 5.92 3.28
N VAL A 13 6.84 5.90 1.96
CA VAL A 13 5.94 6.53 0.99
C VAL A 13 5.02 5.44 0.44
N PHE A 14 3.74 5.74 0.40
CA PHE A 14 2.70 4.91 -0.14
C PHE A 14 2.49 5.25 -1.62
N LEU A 15 2.53 4.22 -2.47
CA LEU A 15 2.26 4.31 -3.90
C LEU A 15 1.11 3.36 -4.18
N TYR A 16 0.04 3.88 -4.77
CA TYR A 16 -1.17 3.11 -5.01
C TYR A 16 -1.70 3.33 -6.42
N ASP A 17 -2.32 2.28 -6.96
CA ASP A 17 -3.04 2.31 -8.24
C ASP A 17 -4.33 1.47 -8.17
N GLU A 18 -5.40 1.90 -8.85
CA GLU A 18 -6.65 1.13 -8.99
C GLU A 18 -6.76 0.54 -10.39
N SER A 19 -7.12 -0.74 -10.47
CA SER A 19 -7.32 -1.41 -11.75
C SER A 19 -8.56 -2.28 -11.72
N THR A 20 -9.27 -2.35 -12.84
CA THR A 20 -10.40 -3.27 -13.03
C THR A 20 -9.96 -4.38 -13.96
N ASP A 21 -10.11 -5.63 -13.52
CA ASP A 21 -9.76 -6.80 -14.33
C ASP A 21 -10.83 -7.14 -15.38
N ILE A 22 -10.55 -8.15 -16.19
CA ILE A 22 -11.46 -8.62 -17.26
C ILE A 22 -12.78 -9.21 -16.73
N ALA A 23 -12.83 -9.58 -15.44
CA ALA A 23 -14.02 -10.06 -14.76
C ALA A 23 -14.81 -8.92 -14.07
N ILE A 24 -14.44 -7.66 -14.32
CA ILE A 24 -15.05 -6.46 -13.74
C ILE A 24 -14.79 -6.37 -12.23
N GLN A 25 -13.77 -7.06 -11.73
CA GLN A 25 -13.34 -6.96 -10.34
C GLN A 25 -12.31 -5.86 -10.19
N LYS A 26 -12.58 -4.95 -9.26
CA LYS A 26 -11.67 -3.86 -8.93
C LYS A 26 -10.60 -4.31 -7.96
N HIS A 27 -9.39 -3.81 -8.15
CA HIS A 27 -8.23 -4.17 -7.39
C HIS A 27 -7.40 -2.94 -7.04
N ILE A 28 -6.84 -2.98 -5.85
CA ILE A 28 -5.91 -2.03 -5.29
C ILE A 28 -4.52 -2.61 -5.40
N CYS A 29 -3.63 -1.98 -6.14
CA CYS A 29 -2.20 -2.31 -6.11
C CYS A 29 -1.51 -1.44 -5.06
N ILE A 30 -0.85 -2.06 -4.08
CA ILE A 30 -0.12 -1.36 -3.02
C ILE A 30 1.36 -1.58 -3.17
N VAL A 31 2.09 -0.47 -3.27
CA VAL A 31 3.55 -0.45 -3.30
C VAL A 31 4.04 0.53 -2.24
N VAL A 32 5.11 0.16 -1.53
CA VAL A 32 5.75 1.02 -0.53
C VAL A 32 7.17 1.33 -0.92
N ARG A 33 7.60 2.55 -0.63
CA ARG A 33 8.96 3.01 -0.83
C ARG A 33 9.56 3.45 0.49
N PHE A 34 10.63 2.79 0.93
CA PHE A 34 11.20 2.97 2.28
C PHE A 34 12.72 2.75 2.26
N PHE A 35 13.40 3.15 3.33
CA PHE A 35 14.83 2.89 3.50
C PHE A 35 15.05 1.49 4.11
N CYS A 36 15.66 0.58 3.35
CA CYS A 36 16.00 -0.75 3.81
C CYS A 36 17.40 -0.73 4.44
N ASN A 37 17.48 -0.85 5.77
CA ASN A 37 18.75 -0.88 6.52
C ASN A 37 19.66 -2.04 6.11
N ARG A 38 19.09 -3.21 5.83
CA ARG A 38 19.84 -4.40 5.40
C ARG A 38 20.65 -4.15 4.13
N ASN A 39 20.07 -3.36 3.22
CA ASN A 39 20.62 -3.09 1.90
C ASN A 39 21.16 -1.65 1.77
N GLU A 40 21.11 -0.88 2.86
CA GLU A 40 21.53 0.52 2.99
C GLU A 40 21.04 1.43 1.85
N ARG A 41 19.82 1.21 1.36
CA ARG A 41 19.27 1.95 0.22
C ARG A 41 17.77 2.10 0.28
N ILE A 42 17.25 3.08 -0.46
CA ILE A 42 15.81 3.18 -0.74
C ILE A 42 15.40 1.98 -1.59
N GLN A 43 14.34 1.32 -1.16
CA GLN A 43 13.72 0.21 -1.87
C GLN A 43 12.26 0.49 -2.14
N THR A 44 11.80 -0.03 -3.27
CA THR A 44 10.40 -0.08 -3.64
C THR A 44 9.97 -1.54 -3.56
N ALA A 45 8.94 -1.82 -2.78
CA ALA A 45 8.45 -3.18 -2.58
C ALA A 45 6.94 -3.24 -2.82
N PHE A 46 6.53 -4.31 -3.50
CA PHE A 46 5.13 -4.64 -3.68
C PHE A 46 4.59 -5.24 -2.36
N LEU A 47 3.50 -4.66 -1.86
CA LEU A 47 2.91 -5.00 -0.58
C LEU A 47 1.69 -5.91 -0.77
N GLY A 48 0.89 -5.65 -1.81
CA GLY A 48 -0.23 -6.54 -2.13
C GLY A 48 -1.10 -6.04 -3.28
N LEU A 49 -1.90 -6.95 -3.82
CA LEU A 49 -3.00 -6.66 -4.73
C LEU A 49 -4.30 -7.05 -4.01
N VAL A 50 -5.07 -6.06 -3.58
CA VAL A 50 -6.23 -6.25 -2.72
C VAL A 50 -7.51 -6.10 -3.55
N PRO A 51 -8.36 -7.14 -3.66
CA PRO A 51 -9.64 -7.00 -4.34
C PRO A 51 -10.59 -6.11 -3.53
N VAL A 52 -11.30 -5.24 -4.23
CA VAL A 52 -12.29 -4.33 -3.65
C VAL A 52 -13.62 -4.38 -4.39
N ILE A 53 -14.69 -4.36 -3.60
CA ILE A 53 -16.08 -4.35 -4.12
C ILE A 53 -16.60 -2.92 -4.20
N ASP A 54 -16.22 -2.10 -3.21
CA ASP A 54 -16.58 -0.68 -3.14
C ASP A 54 -15.31 0.17 -3.24
N THR A 55 -15.39 1.23 -4.05
CA THR A 55 -14.32 2.22 -4.26
C THR A 55 -14.60 3.54 -3.57
N THR A 56 -15.52 3.59 -2.60
CA THR A 56 -15.63 4.75 -1.70
C THR A 56 -14.32 4.95 -0.94
N GLY A 57 -13.93 6.21 -0.70
CA GLY A 57 -12.70 6.52 0.02
C GLY A 57 -12.60 5.84 1.40
N GLU A 58 -13.73 5.68 2.10
CA GLU A 58 -13.78 4.97 3.39
C GLU A 58 -13.49 3.46 3.25
N ALA A 59 -14.08 2.80 2.25
CA ALA A 59 -13.84 1.38 1.98
C ALA A 59 -12.38 1.13 1.58
N LEU A 60 -11.82 1.98 0.71
CA LEU A 60 -10.42 1.94 0.29
C LEU A 60 -9.49 2.14 1.49
N PHE A 61 -9.73 3.17 2.31
CA PHE A 61 -8.93 3.47 3.49
C PHE A 61 -8.90 2.30 4.48
N LYS A 62 -10.06 1.69 4.73
CA LYS A 62 -10.16 0.53 5.62
C LYS A 62 -9.36 -0.65 5.06
N LYS A 63 -9.51 -0.96 3.76
CA LYS A 63 -8.78 -2.06 3.12
C LYS A 63 -7.26 -1.86 3.15
N ILE A 64 -6.80 -0.65 2.89
CA ILE A 64 -5.38 -0.30 2.96
C ILE A 64 -4.86 -0.44 4.42
N SER A 65 -5.62 0.05 5.39
CA SER A 65 -5.25 -0.04 6.81
C SER A 65 -5.17 -1.49 7.29
N ASP A 66 -6.15 -2.31 6.90
CA ASP A 66 -6.19 -3.74 7.19
C ASP A 66 -4.97 -4.46 6.56
N GLU A 67 -4.63 -4.15 5.31
CA GLU A 67 -3.48 -4.75 4.60
C GLU A 67 -2.15 -4.35 5.24
N LEU A 68 -1.96 -3.07 5.58
CA LEU A 68 -0.76 -2.58 6.28
C LEU A 68 -0.57 -3.24 7.65
N ALA A 69 -1.66 -3.50 8.37
CA ALA A 69 -1.61 -4.19 9.65
C ALA A 69 -1.04 -5.61 9.52
N THR A 70 -1.27 -6.29 8.38
CA THR A 70 -0.66 -7.61 8.11
C THR A 70 0.87 -7.54 8.02
N TYR A 71 1.43 -6.37 7.72
CA TYR A 71 2.87 -6.07 7.69
C TYR A 71 3.39 -5.39 8.96
N ASN A 72 2.62 -5.38 10.06
CA ASN A 72 2.93 -4.62 11.28
C ASN A 72 3.22 -3.14 10.97
N GLN A 73 2.49 -2.57 10.02
CA GLN A 73 2.56 -1.17 9.66
C GLN A 73 1.27 -0.43 9.97
N THR A 74 1.41 0.89 10.04
CA THR A 74 0.31 1.83 10.26
C THR A 74 0.49 3.05 9.36
N LEU A 75 -0.61 3.71 9.04
CA LEU A 75 -0.62 4.98 8.31
C LEU A 75 0.09 6.11 9.08
N ASN A 76 0.27 6.00 10.40
CA ASN A 76 1.06 6.97 11.19
C ASN A 76 2.55 7.03 10.76
N ASN A 77 3.02 5.99 10.08
CA ASN A 77 4.37 5.93 9.51
C ASN A 77 4.43 6.32 8.03
N CYS A 78 3.28 6.56 7.40
CA CYS A 78 3.22 7.10 6.05
C CYS A 78 3.65 8.57 6.05
N ILE A 79 4.68 8.90 5.27
CA ILE A 79 5.22 10.26 5.13
C ILE A 79 4.99 10.87 3.74
N GLY A 80 4.36 10.12 2.85
CA GLY A 80 4.03 10.56 1.51
C GLY A 80 3.08 9.58 0.84
N PHE A 81 2.23 10.10 -0.04
CA PHE A 81 1.21 9.35 -0.74
C PHE A 81 1.23 9.73 -2.22
N ALA A 82 1.18 8.74 -3.12
CA ALA A 82 1.04 8.95 -4.55
C ALA A 82 0.00 8.00 -5.15
N SER A 83 -0.73 8.53 -6.13
CA SER A 83 -1.94 7.99 -6.71
C SER A 83 -2.00 8.36 -8.20
N ASP A 84 -2.77 7.59 -8.96
CA ASP A 84 -3.14 7.85 -10.36
C ASP A 84 -4.10 9.04 -10.57
N GLY A 85 -4.61 9.64 -9.49
CA GLY A 85 -5.51 10.79 -9.53
C GLY A 85 -6.96 10.44 -9.87
N ALA A 86 -7.38 9.18 -9.70
CA ALA A 86 -8.77 8.79 -9.85
C ALA A 86 -9.70 9.57 -8.88
N ALA A 87 -10.93 9.86 -9.30
CA ALA A 87 -11.86 10.76 -8.58
C ALA A 87 -12.28 10.28 -7.18
N SER A 88 -12.05 9.00 -6.86
CA SER A 88 -12.39 8.39 -5.58
C SER A 88 -11.30 8.53 -4.51
N MET A 89 -10.18 9.18 -4.88
CA MET A 89 -8.97 9.35 -4.07
C MET A 89 -8.95 10.69 -3.33
#